data_AF-A0A2D0JJP0-F1
#
_entry.id   AF-A0A2D0JJP0-F1
#
_cell.length_a   1.000
_cell.length_b   1.000
_cell.length_c   1.000
_cell.angle_alpha   90.00
_cell.angle_beta   90.00
_cell.angle_gamma   90.00
#
_symmetry.space_group_name_H-M   'P 1'
#
loop_
_entity.id
_entity.type
_entity.pdbx_description
1 polymer ?
#
loop_
_entity_poly.entity_id
_entity_poly.type
_entity_poly.pdbx_seq_one_letter_code
_entity_poly.pdbx_strand_id
1 'polypeptide(L)'
;MTIKFKLAILSSFISLVTANSAFANPVIPNDSKTQVQNINNVPVVNIAAPNLSRVSRNVYKEFNIGEQGLVLNNAMEQVASELVGQLDKNPNFRTLPAGLIINEIVGGNQSQLLGKLEVAGIPASVMIANPNGIMINGLSFNNIHEANLSTGIIDFDRRRNPIALKVTKGEITIGEKGLDSTNVEYLNMFGRTFKVQGDIEADYIGINAGGLLADMKKLTYTAIEGEGAKPQFSIDTSDLGGIYANRIMIKITEKGSGVNLNDLDGKNQLIIQAIDSNFVNIKGLFRSDMPKIIEASQYIHKGIKHKWTEDNGWIEVGL
;
A
#
# COMPACT_ATOMS: atom_id res chain seq x y z
N MET A 1 -7.07 -6.21 66.86
CA MET A 1 -8.00 -6.46 65.73
C MET A 1 -7.79 -5.32 64.74
N THR A 2 -7.03 -5.56 63.68
CA THR A 2 -6.64 -4.50 62.74
C THR A 2 -6.76 -5.06 61.33
N ILE A 3 -7.83 -4.68 60.64
CA ILE A 3 -8.16 -5.12 59.29
C ILE A 3 -7.36 -4.28 58.31
N LYS A 4 -6.52 -4.91 57.47
CA LYS A 4 -5.85 -4.26 56.34
C LYS A 4 -6.75 -4.37 55.11
N PHE A 5 -7.27 -3.25 54.62
CA PHE A 5 -7.86 -3.17 53.28
C PHE A 5 -6.75 -2.84 52.26
N LYS A 6 -6.55 -3.72 51.27
CA LYS A 6 -5.80 -3.42 50.05
C LYS A 6 -6.77 -2.81 49.04
N LEU A 7 -6.49 -1.58 48.62
CA LEU A 7 -7.20 -0.90 47.53
C LEU A 7 -6.60 -1.37 46.20
N ALA A 8 -7.38 -2.09 45.39
CA ALA A 8 -7.00 -2.40 44.01
C ALA A 8 -7.64 -1.35 43.09
N ILE A 9 -6.82 -0.56 42.41
CA ILE A 9 -7.27 0.41 41.40
C ILE A 9 -7.43 -0.35 40.09
N LEU A 10 -8.68 -0.56 39.68
CA LEU A 10 -9.04 -1.16 38.40
C LEU A 10 -9.09 -0.01 37.36
N SER A 11 -8.08 0.10 36.50
CA SER A 11 -8.10 1.05 35.39
C SER A 11 -8.88 0.46 34.21
N SER A 12 -10.17 0.80 34.09
CA SER A 12 -10.95 0.47 32.91
C SER A 12 -10.57 1.42 31.76
N PHE A 13 -9.91 0.88 30.73
CA PHE A 13 -9.78 1.57 29.45
C PHE A 13 -11.15 1.58 28.77
N ILE A 14 -11.82 2.74 28.74
CA ILE A 14 -12.98 2.96 27.89
C ILE A 14 -12.44 3.32 26.51
N SER A 15 -12.43 2.36 25.58
CA SER A 15 -12.24 2.66 24.16
C SER A 15 -13.49 3.37 23.65
N LEU A 16 -13.37 4.67 23.44
CA LEU A 16 -14.39 5.48 22.81
C LEU A 16 -14.39 5.14 21.31
N VAL A 17 -15.18 4.15 20.91
CA VAL A 17 -15.46 3.89 19.49
C VAL A 17 -16.42 4.98 19.03
N THR A 18 -15.89 6.03 18.40
CA THR A 18 -16.74 6.95 17.65
C THR A 18 -17.20 6.23 16.39
N ALA A 19 -18.41 5.66 16.43
CA ALA A 19 -19.13 5.27 15.23
C ALA A 19 -19.58 6.55 14.50
N ASN A 20 -18.71 7.06 13.62
CA ASN A 20 -19.10 8.11 12.68
C ASN A 20 -19.45 7.48 11.34
N SER A 21 -20.75 7.44 11.09
CA SER A 21 -21.43 7.86 9.85
C SER A 21 -21.03 7.17 8.54
N ALA A 22 -22.02 6.52 7.91
CA ALA A 22 -21.96 6.01 6.54
C ALA A 22 -21.31 7.02 5.56
N PHE A 23 -20.20 6.64 4.95
CA PHE A 23 -19.66 7.37 3.79
C PHE A 23 -20.33 6.84 2.52
N ALA A 24 -21.12 7.69 1.85
CA ALA A 24 -21.30 7.57 0.41
C ALA A 24 -19.98 8.02 -0.24
N ASN A 25 -19.23 7.09 -0.86
CA ASN A 25 -17.83 7.24 -1.28
C ASN A 25 -17.49 8.57 -1.96
N PRO A 26 -16.86 9.54 -1.24
CA PRO A 26 -16.62 10.87 -1.76
C PRO A 26 -15.34 10.86 -2.59
N VAL A 27 -15.48 10.56 -3.89
CA VAL A 27 -14.42 10.84 -4.87
C VAL A 27 -14.61 12.27 -5.34
N ILE A 28 -13.72 13.18 -4.94
CA ILE A 28 -13.83 14.61 -5.21
C ILE A 28 -12.62 15.05 -6.03
N PRO A 29 -12.75 15.21 -7.36
CA PRO A 29 -11.71 15.78 -8.20
C PRO A 29 -11.31 17.19 -7.75
N ASN A 30 -10.04 17.52 -7.95
CA ASN A 30 -9.48 18.84 -7.66
C ASN A 30 -9.44 19.76 -8.90
N ASP A 31 -9.70 19.21 -10.09
CA ASP A 31 -9.84 19.97 -11.34
C ASP A 31 -10.90 19.36 -12.26
N SER A 32 -11.18 20.03 -13.38
CA SER A 32 -12.23 19.61 -14.33
C SER A 32 -11.77 18.57 -15.36
N LYS A 33 -10.50 18.14 -15.34
CA LYS A 33 -9.96 17.16 -16.31
C LYS A 33 -10.39 15.75 -15.94
N THR A 34 -10.64 15.51 -14.66
CA THR A 34 -11.19 14.26 -14.14
C THR A 34 -12.65 14.53 -13.76
N GLN A 35 -13.58 13.71 -14.24
CA GLN A 35 -14.98 13.81 -13.84
C GLN A 35 -15.46 12.53 -13.19
N VAL A 36 -16.34 12.67 -12.21
CA VAL A 36 -16.94 11.55 -11.49
C VAL A 36 -18.43 11.58 -11.74
N GLN A 37 -18.98 10.43 -12.09
CA GLN A 37 -20.41 10.18 -12.14
C GLN A 37 -20.72 8.95 -11.30
N ASN A 38 -21.99 8.76 -10.93
CA ASN A 38 -22.42 7.54 -10.25
C ASN A 38 -23.33 6.75 -11.19
N ILE A 39 -23.04 5.47 -11.37
CA ILE A 39 -23.89 4.53 -12.11
C ILE A 39 -24.22 3.40 -11.15
N ASN A 40 -25.50 3.16 -10.88
CA ASN A 40 -25.96 2.13 -9.94
C ASN A 40 -25.25 2.19 -8.57
N ASN A 41 -25.08 3.40 -8.02
CA ASN A 41 -24.37 3.70 -6.76
C ASN A 41 -22.85 3.45 -6.75
N VAL A 42 -22.26 3.04 -7.88
CA VAL A 42 -20.81 2.90 -8.04
C VAL A 42 -20.24 4.18 -8.66
N PRO A 43 -19.24 4.82 -8.03
CA PRO A 43 -18.51 5.92 -8.65
C PRO A 43 -17.74 5.45 -9.88
N VAL A 44 -17.97 6.14 -10.99
CA VAL A 44 -17.23 5.99 -12.25
C VAL A 44 -16.43 7.26 -12.50
N VAL A 45 -15.12 7.11 -12.51
CA VAL A 45 -14.16 8.19 -12.79
C VAL A 45 -13.82 8.17 -14.27
N ASN A 46 -14.33 9.16 -15.01
CA ASN A 46 -13.81 9.49 -16.32
C ASN A 46 -12.44 10.16 -16.12
N ILE A 47 -11.38 9.35 -16.23
CA ILE A 47 -10.01 9.81 -16.00
C ILE A 47 -9.61 10.85 -17.05
N ALA A 48 -8.69 11.73 -16.68
CA ALA A 48 -8.16 12.76 -17.56
C ALA A 48 -7.53 12.17 -18.82
N ALA A 49 -7.59 12.92 -19.92
CA ALA A 49 -6.91 12.54 -21.16
C ALA A 49 -5.42 12.27 -20.90
N PRO A 50 -4.87 11.13 -21.35
CA PRO A 50 -3.48 10.82 -21.13
C PRO A 50 -2.56 11.72 -21.95
N ASN A 51 -1.33 11.93 -21.47
CA ASN A 51 -0.29 12.60 -22.24
C ASN A 51 0.31 11.68 -23.34
N LEU A 52 1.29 12.18 -24.09
CA LEU A 52 1.95 11.41 -25.16
C LEU A 52 2.68 10.15 -24.67
N SER A 53 3.00 10.06 -23.38
CA SER A 53 3.58 8.87 -22.75
C SER A 53 2.51 7.94 -22.15
N ARG A 54 1.23 8.16 -22.50
CA ARG A 54 0.08 7.41 -21.99
C ARG A 54 -0.15 7.52 -20.48
N VAL A 55 0.31 8.60 -19.85
CA VAL A 55 0.07 8.88 -18.42
C VAL A 55 -1.19 9.74 -18.26
N SER A 56 -2.20 9.22 -17.58
CA SER A 56 -3.37 9.97 -17.11
C SER A 56 -3.16 10.37 -15.65
N ARG A 57 -2.97 11.67 -15.40
CA ARG A 57 -2.82 12.22 -14.04
C ARG A 57 -4.11 12.87 -13.58
N ASN A 58 -4.71 12.30 -12.54
CA ASN A 58 -5.96 12.69 -11.92
C ASN A 58 -5.65 13.18 -10.50
N VAL A 59 -6.14 14.38 -10.15
CA VAL A 59 -5.84 15.02 -8.87
C VAL A 59 -7.13 15.16 -8.07
N TYR A 60 -7.10 14.82 -6.79
CA TYR A 60 -8.28 14.73 -5.93
C TYR A 60 -8.10 15.50 -4.63
N LYS A 61 -9.20 16.05 -4.11
CA LYS A 61 -9.31 16.42 -2.69
C LYS A 61 -9.59 15.18 -1.84
N GLU A 62 -10.45 14.30 -2.33
CA GLU A 62 -10.82 13.04 -1.69
C GLU A 62 -10.82 11.92 -2.73
N PHE A 63 -10.23 10.78 -2.40
CA PHE A 63 -10.30 9.57 -3.23
C PHE A 63 -10.46 8.38 -2.31
N ASN A 64 -11.66 7.82 -2.30
CA ASN A 64 -12.06 6.70 -1.46
C ASN A 64 -12.78 5.66 -2.32
N ILE A 65 -12.55 4.39 -2.02
CA ILE A 65 -13.25 3.25 -2.60
C ILE A 65 -13.99 2.59 -1.45
N GLY A 66 -15.32 2.57 -1.51
CA GLY A 66 -16.14 1.84 -0.54
C GLY A 66 -16.47 0.45 -1.05
N GLU A 67 -17.34 -0.23 -0.31
CA GLU A 67 -17.64 -1.65 -0.53
C GLU A 67 -18.28 -1.93 -1.90
N GLN A 68 -19.02 -0.97 -2.47
CA GLN A 68 -19.58 -1.12 -3.83
C GLN A 68 -18.53 -1.01 -4.95
N GLY A 69 -17.29 -0.65 -4.61
CA GLY A 69 -16.19 -0.48 -5.56
C GLY A 69 -16.14 0.88 -6.24
N LEU A 70 -15.23 0.99 -7.21
CA LEU A 70 -14.97 2.17 -8.03
C LEU A 70 -14.48 1.75 -9.42
N VAL A 71 -14.96 2.44 -10.46
CA VAL A 71 -14.50 2.23 -11.84
C VAL A 71 -13.65 3.41 -12.31
N LEU A 72 -12.46 3.13 -12.83
CA LEU A 72 -11.66 4.05 -13.63
C LEU A 72 -11.99 3.80 -15.11
N ASN A 73 -12.70 4.72 -15.76
CA ASN A 73 -13.09 4.58 -17.16
C ASN A 73 -11.90 4.88 -18.09
N ASN A 74 -11.22 3.84 -18.58
CA ASN A 74 -10.13 3.92 -19.57
C ASN A 74 -10.59 3.46 -20.96
N ALA A 75 -11.90 3.51 -21.24
CA ALA A 75 -12.48 2.96 -22.45
C ALA A 75 -12.41 3.95 -23.64
N MET A 76 -12.00 3.47 -24.81
CA MET A 76 -11.98 4.21 -26.08
C MET A 76 -13.30 4.10 -26.86
N GLU A 77 -14.08 3.08 -26.54
CA GLU A 77 -15.39 2.74 -27.09
C GLU A 77 -16.29 2.27 -25.95
N GLN A 78 -17.54 1.91 -26.25
CA GLN A 78 -18.45 1.36 -25.23
C GLN A 78 -17.96 -0.04 -24.82
N VAL A 79 -17.94 -0.32 -23.52
CA VAL A 79 -17.43 -1.57 -22.95
C VAL A 79 -18.38 -2.13 -21.90
N ALA A 80 -18.22 -3.40 -21.55
CA ALA A 80 -18.87 -3.99 -20.39
C ALA A 80 -17.93 -3.94 -19.19
N SER A 81 -18.25 -3.07 -18.22
CA SER A 81 -17.63 -3.05 -16.89
C SER A 81 -18.23 -4.13 -16.00
N GLU A 82 -17.39 -4.74 -15.17
CA GLU A 82 -17.80 -5.72 -14.17
C GLU A 82 -18.71 -5.08 -13.09
N LEU A 83 -18.38 -3.85 -12.66
CA LEU A 83 -19.10 -3.19 -11.57
C LEU A 83 -20.37 -2.45 -12.02
N VAL A 84 -20.40 -1.88 -13.24
CA VAL A 84 -21.52 -1.04 -13.69
C VAL A 84 -22.24 -1.53 -14.95
N GLY A 85 -21.81 -2.66 -15.53
CA GLY A 85 -22.38 -3.18 -16.76
C GLY A 85 -21.96 -2.34 -17.97
N GLN A 86 -22.90 -2.03 -18.86
CA GLN A 86 -22.58 -1.27 -20.07
C GLN A 86 -22.13 0.15 -19.71
N LEU A 87 -20.91 0.50 -20.12
CA LEU A 87 -20.28 1.78 -19.85
C LEU A 87 -19.81 2.41 -21.16
N ASP A 88 -20.23 3.64 -21.41
CA ASP A 88 -19.78 4.40 -22.57
C ASP A 88 -18.29 4.77 -22.48
N LYS A 89 -17.70 5.06 -23.64
CA LYS A 89 -16.31 5.52 -23.73
C LYS A 89 -16.03 6.71 -22.82
N ASN A 90 -14.80 6.84 -22.37
CA ASN A 90 -14.39 8.02 -21.62
C ASN A 90 -14.45 9.27 -22.53
N PRO A 91 -15.29 10.28 -22.21
CA PRO A 91 -15.46 11.46 -23.04
C PRO A 91 -14.21 12.36 -23.12
N ASN A 92 -13.25 12.20 -22.20
CA ASN A 92 -12.00 12.96 -22.22
C ASN A 92 -11.04 12.48 -23.31
N PHE A 93 -11.20 11.26 -23.81
CA PHE A 93 -10.23 10.66 -24.73
C PHE A 93 -10.45 11.11 -26.17
N ARG A 94 -9.33 11.22 -26.91
CA ARG A 94 -9.35 11.55 -28.34
C ARG A 94 -8.69 10.47 -29.20
N THR A 95 -7.47 10.06 -28.84
CA THR A 95 -6.65 9.22 -29.72
C THR A 95 -6.03 8.00 -29.04
N LEU A 96 -5.76 8.05 -27.73
CA LEU A 96 -5.03 7.00 -27.02
C LEU A 96 -5.61 6.76 -25.62
N PRO A 97 -5.65 5.50 -25.14
CA PRO A 97 -5.98 5.17 -23.75
C PRO A 97 -4.75 5.37 -22.84
N ALA A 98 -4.99 5.49 -21.54
CA ALA A 98 -3.93 5.50 -20.55
C ALA A 98 -3.25 4.12 -20.48
N GLY A 99 -1.94 4.12 -20.27
CA GLY A 99 -1.16 2.95 -19.84
C GLY A 99 -0.81 3.04 -18.35
N LEU A 100 -0.72 4.25 -17.82
CA LEU A 100 -0.57 4.53 -16.39
C LEU A 100 -1.63 5.54 -15.95
N ILE A 101 -2.41 5.18 -14.93
CA ILE A 101 -3.41 6.04 -14.29
C ILE A 101 -2.90 6.42 -12.90
N ILE A 102 -2.57 7.69 -12.72
CA ILE A 102 -2.14 8.23 -11.43
C ILE A 102 -3.34 8.91 -10.79
N ASN A 103 -3.67 8.49 -9.57
CA ASN A 103 -4.62 9.11 -8.68
C ASN A 103 -3.87 9.76 -7.52
N GLU A 104 -3.72 11.08 -7.59
CA GLU A 104 -2.95 11.88 -6.62
C GLU A 104 -3.90 12.65 -5.71
N ILE A 105 -3.80 12.41 -4.41
CA ILE A 105 -4.63 13.08 -3.42
C ILE A 105 -3.83 14.23 -2.82
N VAL A 106 -4.35 15.44 -2.98
CA VAL A 106 -3.77 16.70 -2.45
C VAL A 106 -4.60 17.29 -1.32
N GLY A 107 -5.73 16.66 -0.96
CA GLY A 107 -6.50 17.02 0.22
C GLY A 107 -5.80 16.62 1.53
N GLY A 108 -6.42 16.93 2.66
CA GLY A 108 -5.84 16.69 3.99
C GLY A 108 -6.21 15.36 4.63
N ASN A 109 -7.07 14.56 4.00
CA ASN A 109 -7.60 13.33 4.58
C ASN A 109 -6.91 12.08 4.03
N GLN A 110 -6.86 11.03 4.85
CA GLN A 110 -6.44 9.69 4.46
C GLN A 110 -7.45 9.05 3.51
N SER A 111 -6.97 8.25 2.56
CA SER A 111 -7.82 7.45 1.67
C SER A 111 -8.29 6.16 2.34
N GLN A 112 -9.56 5.80 2.17
CA GLN A 112 -10.12 4.50 2.55
C GLN A 112 -10.41 3.68 1.29
N LEU A 113 -9.84 2.47 1.20
CA LEU A 113 -9.97 1.55 0.07
C LEU A 113 -10.57 0.22 0.57
N LEU A 114 -11.88 0.05 0.42
CA LEU A 114 -12.71 -0.94 1.11
C LEU A 114 -13.44 -1.91 0.16
N GLY A 115 -13.16 -1.85 -1.14
CA GLY A 115 -13.84 -2.64 -2.15
C GLY A 115 -13.06 -2.72 -3.45
N LYS A 116 -13.72 -3.19 -4.51
CA LYS A 116 -13.06 -3.47 -5.80
C LYS A 116 -12.69 -2.17 -6.55
N LEU A 117 -11.48 -2.12 -7.09
CA LEU A 117 -11.04 -1.13 -8.06
C LEU A 117 -10.98 -1.75 -9.45
N GLU A 118 -11.79 -1.24 -10.37
CA GLU A 118 -11.83 -1.69 -11.76
C GLU A 118 -11.23 -0.64 -12.70
N VAL A 119 -10.42 -1.05 -13.68
CA VAL A 119 -10.19 -0.25 -14.89
C VAL A 119 -11.10 -0.76 -16.00
N ALA A 120 -12.08 0.04 -16.43
CA ALA A 120 -12.96 -0.36 -17.52
C ALA A 120 -12.32 -0.05 -18.89
N GLY A 121 -12.39 -1.01 -19.81
CA GLY A 121 -11.81 -0.91 -21.15
C GLY A 121 -10.38 -1.43 -21.22
N ILE A 122 -9.46 -0.63 -21.76
CA ILE A 122 -8.08 -1.06 -21.96
C ILE A 122 -7.38 -1.18 -20.59
N PRO A 123 -6.72 -2.32 -20.28
CA PRO A 123 -5.98 -2.47 -19.03
C PRO A 123 -4.88 -1.42 -18.86
N ALA A 124 -4.58 -1.05 -17.61
CA ALA A 124 -3.53 -0.07 -17.28
C ALA A 124 -2.88 -0.35 -15.91
N SER A 125 -1.68 0.17 -15.71
CA SER A 125 -1.09 0.31 -14.36
C SER A 125 -1.82 1.42 -13.61
N VAL A 126 -2.01 1.24 -12.30
CA VAL A 126 -2.69 2.22 -11.44
C VAL A 126 -1.79 2.62 -10.28
N MET A 127 -1.70 3.92 -10.00
CA MET A 127 -1.06 4.46 -8.82
C MET A 127 -2.05 5.26 -7.98
N ILE A 128 -2.09 5.01 -6.66
CA ILE A 128 -2.84 5.82 -5.69
C ILE A 128 -1.82 6.40 -4.72
N ALA A 129 -1.69 7.72 -4.70
CA ALA A 129 -0.72 8.44 -3.88
C ALA A 129 -1.42 9.43 -2.95
N ASN A 130 -1.39 9.16 -1.64
CA ASN A 130 -1.96 10.03 -0.61
C ASN A 130 -0.98 10.23 0.57
N PRO A 131 -0.32 11.40 0.67
CA PRO A 131 0.63 11.68 1.75
C PRO A 131 0.07 11.65 3.17
N ASN A 132 -1.26 11.70 3.34
CA ASN A 132 -1.90 11.61 4.65
C ASN A 132 -2.11 10.17 5.13
N GLY A 133 -1.89 9.18 4.26
CA GLY A 133 -2.06 7.76 4.57
C GLY A 133 -3.08 7.05 3.69
N ILE A 134 -3.09 5.73 3.75
CA ILE A 134 -4.04 4.86 3.05
C ILE A 134 -4.51 3.75 4.01
N MET A 135 -5.82 3.63 4.22
CA MET A 135 -6.45 2.51 4.93
C MET A 135 -7.04 1.56 3.89
N ILE A 136 -6.67 0.29 3.95
CA ILE A 136 -7.10 -0.76 3.03
C ILE A 136 -7.84 -1.80 3.85
N ASN A 137 -9.04 -2.20 3.45
CA ASN A 137 -9.79 -3.23 4.16
C ASN A 137 -10.76 -3.95 3.21
N GLY A 138 -10.26 -4.96 2.49
CA GLY A 138 -11.01 -5.68 1.46
C GLY A 138 -10.86 -5.10 0.04
N LEU A 139 -9.75 -4.40 -0.23
CA LEU A 139 -9.43 -3.94 -1.58
C LEU A 139 -9.10 -5.15 -2.47
N SER A 140 -9.66 -5.14 -3.67
CA SER A 140 -9.31 -6.06 -4.75
C SER A 140 -9.25 -5.30 -6.07
N PHE A 141 -8.62 -5.89 -7.09
CA PHE A 141 -8.42 -5.23 -8.38
C PHE A 141 -9.06 -6.02 -9.51
N ASN A 142 -9.54 -5.30 -10.53
CA ASN A 142 -9.97 -5.89 -11.80
C ASN A 142 -9.36 -5.12 -12.98
N ASN A 143 -8.84 -5.86 -13.96
CA ASN A 143 -8.26 -5.32 -15.20
C ASN A 143 -7.08 -4.35 -14.97
N ILE A 144 -6.28 -4.61 -13.94
CA ILE A 144 -5.09 -3.84 -13.56
C ILE A 144 -3.91 -4.80 -13.50
N HIS A 145 -2.89 -4.59 -14.34
CA HIS A 145 -1.70 -5.45 -14.33
C HIS A 145 -0.68 -5.06 -13.25
N GLU A 146 -0.61 -3.77 -12.89
CA GLU A 146 0.29 -3.27 -11.85
C GLU A 146 -0.43 -2.25 -10.96
N ALA A 147 -0.34 -2.44 -9.65
CA ALA A 147 -0.90 -1.55 -8.64
C ALA A 147 0.21 -0.95 -7.76
N ASN A 148 0.24 0.38 -7.68
CA ASN A 148 1.19 1.14 -6.88
C ASN A 148 0.44 1.93 -5.80
N LEU A 149 0.62 1.59 -4.53
CA LEU A 149 -0.03 2.26 -3.39
C LEU A 149 1.01 3.05 -2.61
N SER A 150 0.80 4.35 -2.43
CA SER A 150 1.84 5.21 -1.88
C SER A 150 1.35 6.32 -0.96
N THR A 151 2.19 6.66 0.02
CA THR A 151 2.09 7.88 0.84
C THR A 151 3.09 8.96 0.38
N GLY A 152 3.71 8.76 -0.77
CA GLY A 152 4.67 9.69 -1.33
C GLY A 152 4.02 10.82 -2.12
N ILE A 153 4.77 11.91 -2.25
CA ILE A 153 4.50 12.99 -3.20
C ILE A 153 5.21 12.66 -4.52
N ILE A 154 4.50 12.78 -5.64
CA ILE A 154 5.03 12.47 -6.97
C ILE A 154 5.58 13.76 -7.61
N ASP A 155 6.83 13.73 -8.02
CA ASP A 155 7.41 14.77 -8.87
C ASP A 155 7.23 14.42 -10.34
N PHE A 156 6.94 15.44 -11.15
CA PHE A 156 6.69 15.30 -12.58
C PHE A 156 7.65 16.15 -13.40
N ASP A 157 8.00 15.67 -14.61
CA ASP A 157 8.69 16.49 -15.59
C ASP A 157 7.73 17.48 -16.30
N ARG A 158 8.30 18.31 -17.19
CA ARG A 158 7.54 19.29 -17.98
C ARG A 158 6.47 18.67 -18.90
N ARG A 159 6.56 17.37 -19.20
CA ARG A 159 5.59 16.61 -20.00
C ARG A 159 4.57 15.87 -19.14
N ARG A 160 4.58 16.08 -17.82
CA ARG A 160 3.73 15.41 -16.81
C ARG A 160 4.01 13.90 -16.68
N ASN A 161 5.22 13.45 -16.98
CA ASN A 161 5.64 12.09 -16.65
C ASN A 161 6.18 12.04 -15.21
N PRO A 162 5.85 11.01 -14.42
CA PRO A 162 6.41 10.85 -13.08
C PRO A 162 7.92 10.63 -13.19
N ILE A 163 8.70 11.33 -12.37
CA ILE A 163 10.16 11.24 -12.37
C ILE A 163 10.71 10.83 -11.01
N ALA A 164 9.99 11.16 -9.93
CA ALA A 164 10.36 10.73 -8.60
C ALA A 164 9.12 10.53 -7.72
N LEU A 165 9.27 9.69 -6.70
CA LEU A 165 8.29 9.51 -5.63
C LEU A 165 9.01 9.72 -4.29
N LYS A 166 8.60 10.75 -3.56
CA LYS A 166 9.20 11.13 -2.28
C LYS A 166 8.28 10.75 -1.13
N VAL A 167 8.65 9.73 -0.37
CA VAL A 167 7.95 9.30 0.85
C VAL A 167 8.67 9.86 2.06
N THR A 168 7.97 10.64 2.87
CA THR A 168 8.52 11.20 4.12
C THR A 168 7.58 11.03 5.30
N LYS A 169 6.31 10.72 5.08
CA LYS A 169 5.27 10.53 6.10
C LYS A 169 4.16 9.63 5.57
N GLY A 170 3.14 9.42 6.40
CA GLY A 170 1.96 8.63 6.08
C GLY A 170 2.14 7.16 6.41
N GLU A 171 1.06 6.56 6.89
CA GLU A 171 0.94 5.13 7.16
C GLU A 171 0.08 4.46 6.09
N ILE A 172 0.46 3.25 5.68
CA ILE A 172 -0.44 2.35 4.96
C ILE A 172 -0.91 1.27 5.93
N THR A 173 -2.21 1.23 6.20
CA THR A 173 -2.83 0.25 7.08
C THR A 173 -3.59 -0.78 6.25
N ILE A 174 -3.31 -2.06 6.47
CA ILE A 174 -4.14 -3.18 6.01
C ILE A 174 -5.01 -3.62 7.19
N GLY A 175 -6.32 -3.49 7.06
CA GLY A 175 -7.31 -3.93 8.03
C GLY A 175 -7.58 -5.43 7.95
N GLU A 176 -8.49 -5.89 8.80
CA GLU A 176 -8.79 -7.31 9.02
C GLU A 176 -9.33 -8.05 7.79
N LYS A 177 -10.02 -7.36 6.86
CA LYS A 177 -10.49 -7.95 5.59
C LYS A 177 -9.37 -8.09 4.54
N GLY A 178 -8.16 -7.61 4.85
CA GLY A 178 -6.98 -7.83 4.01
C GLY A 178 -6.94 -7.04 2.70
N LEU A 179 -6.08 -7.50 1.80
CA LEU A 179 -5.83 -6.99 0.46
C LEU A 179 -5.64 -8.18 -0.50
N ASP A 180 -6.52 -8.30 -1.50
CA ASP A 180 -6.39 -9.32 -2.56
C ASP A 180 -5.88 -8.66 -3.85
N SER A 181 -4.63 -8.96 -4.19
CA SER A 181 -3.97 -8.57 -5.42
C SER A 181 -3.53 -9.77 -6.26
N THR A 182 -4.16 -10.92 -6.08
CA THR A 182 -3.81 -12.16 -6.82
C THR A 182 -4.03 -12.03 -8.34
N ASN A 183 -4.93 -11.14 -8.76
CA ASN A 183 -5.19 -10.81 -10.16
C ASN A 183 -4.34 -9.65 -10.70
N VAL A 184 -3.34 -9.19 -9.93
CA VAL A 184 -2.38 -8.15 -10.34
C VAL A 184 -1.00 -8.79 -10.42
N GLU A 185 -0.26 -8.52 -11.50
CA GLU A 185 1.08 -9.10 -11.69
C GLU A 185 2.08 -8.52 -10.68
N TYR A 186 1.99 -7.22 -10.41
CA TYR A 186 2.87 -6.51 -9.49
C TYR A 186 2.09 -5.57 -8.56
N LEU A 187 2.16 -5.84 -7.25
CA LEU A 187 1.77 -4.89 -6.21
C LEU A 187 3.02 -4.24 -5.63
N ASN A 188 3.13 -2.91 -5.75
CA ASN A 188 4.17 -2.14 -5.09
C ASN A 188 3.56 -1.19 -4.06
N MET A 189 4.15 -1.15 -2.87
CA MET A 189 3.69 -0.30 -1.78
C MET A 189 4.82 0.57 -1.25
N PHE A 190 4.55 1.86 -1.07
CA PHE A 190 5.53 2.88 -0.67
C PHE A 190 4.97 3.71 0.49
N GLY A 191 5.34 3.34 1.70
CA GLY A 191 4.83 3.90 2.95
C GLY A 191 5.97 4.37 3.84
N ARG A 192 5.79 5.41 4.67
CA ARG A 192 6.78 5.61 5.74
C ARG A 192 6.64 4.49 6.77
N THR A 193 5.40 4.21 7.18
CA THR A 193 5.07 3.08 8.06
C THR A 193 3.99 2.21 7.45
N PHE A 194 3.98 0.95 7.88
CA PHE A 194 2.97 -0.03 7.53
C PHE A 194 2.41 -0.69 8.77
N LYS A 195 1.10 -0.82 8.82
CA LYS A 195 0.41 -1.62 9.83
C LYS A 195 -0.42 -2.68 9.15
N VAL A 196 -0.18 -3.95 9.46
CA VAL A 196 -0.81 -5.08 8.75
C VAL A 196 -1.62 -5.91 9.73
N GLN A 197 -2.94 -5.80 9.66
CA GLN A 197 -3.89 -6.41 10.61
C GLN A 197 -4.72 -7.55 10.00
N GLY A 198 -4.63 -7.73 8.69
CA GLY A 198 -5.18 -8.86 7.95
C GLY A 198 -4.24 -9.23 6.81
N ASP A 199 -4.62 -10.25 6.05
CA ASP A 199 -3.73 -10.85 5.06
C ASP A 199 -3.57 -10.01 3.80
N ILE A 200 -2.37 -10.07 3.22
CA ILE A 200 -2.10 -9.58 1.88
C ILE A 200 -1.82 -10.78 0.99
N GLU A 201 -2.60 -10.93 -0.08
CA GLU A 201 -2.43 -11.96 -1.09
C GLU A 201 -1.98 -11.32 -2.41
N ALA A 202 -0.92 -11.84 -3.03
CA ALA A 202 -0.36 -11.28 -4.28
C ALA A 202 0.34 -12.35 -5.15
N ASP A 203 0.55 -12.07 -6.44
CA ASP A 203 1.59 -12.78 -7.18
C ASP A 203 2.97 -12.22 -6.79
N TYR A 204 3.27 -10.97 -7.16
CA TYR A 204 4.44 -10.25 -6.67
C TYR A 204 4.05 -9.10 -5.75
N ILE A 205 4.73 -8.98 -4.61
CA ILE A 205 4.61 -7.82 -3.72
C ILE A 205 5.99 -7.21 -3.38
N GLY A 206 6.10 -5.91 -3.61
CA GLY A 206 7.20 -5.06 -3.15
C GLY A 206 6.75 -4.09 -2.07
N ILE A 207 7.23 -4.21 -0.84
CA ILE A 207 6.97 -3.26 0.25
C ILE A 207 8.23 -2.43 0.49
N ASN A 208 8.12 -1.12 0.31
CA ASN A 208 9.21 -0.16 0.53
C ASN A 208 8.81 0.76 1.68
N ALA A 209 9.47 0.58 2.83
CA ALA A 209 9.15 1.28 4.08
C ALA A 209 10.24 2.26 4.51
N GLY A 210 9.80 3.38 5.09
CA GLY A 210 10.65 4.44 5.62
C GLY A 210 10.72 5.69 4.73
N GLY A 211 11.46 6.68 5.19
CA GLY A 211 11.83 7.84 4.37
C GLY A 211 12.63 7.42 3.13
N LEU A 212 12.04 7.57 1.94
CA LEU A 212 12.69 7.20 0.68
C LEU A 212 12.38 8.17 -0.46
N LEU A 213 13.33 8.26 -1.38
CA LEU A 213 13.17 8.89 -2.68
C LEU A 213 13.38 7.82 -3.76
N ALA A 214 12.32 7.50 -4.50
CA ALA A 214 12.36 6.64 -5.67
C ALA A 214 12.67 7.48 -6.92
N ASP A 215 13.64 7.05 -7.73
CA ASP A 215 13.83 7.51 -9.11
C ASP A 215 12.96 6.61 -10.02
N MET A 216 11.87 7.16 -10.52
CA MET A 216 10.88 6.41 -11.31
C MET A 216 11.39 6.08 -12.72
N LYS A 217 12.51 6.66 -13.16
CA LYS A 217 13.12 6.37 -14.46
C LYS A 217 14.17 5.27 -14.37
N LYS A 218 14.93 5.26 -13.28
CA LYS A 218 16.01 4.27 -13.05
C LYS A 218 15.53 3.06 -12.24
N LEU A 219 14.34 3.14 -11.64
CA LEU A 219 13.81 2.12 -10.73
C LEU A 219 14.74 1.88 -9.53
N THR A 220 15.34 2.96 -9.02
CA THR A 220 16.22 2.93 -7.86
C THR A 220 15.61 3.71 -6.70
N TYR A 221 16.02 3.37 -5.47
CA TYR A 221 15.51 4.00 -4.26
C TYR A 221 16.68 4.41 -3.38
N THR A 222 16.61 5.63 -2.84
CA THR A 222 17.58 6.18 -1.90
C THR A 222 16.89 6.52 -0.58
N ALA A 223 17.54 6.20 0.53
CA ALA A 223 17.05 6.58 1.84
C ALA A 223 17.13 8.10 2.01
N ILE A 224 16.09 8.71 2.57
CA ILE A 224 16.03 10.12 2.96
C ILE A 224 15.43 10.23 4.36
N GLU A 225 15.53 11.40 4.98
CA GLU A 225 14.92 11.64 6.28
C GLU A 225 13.38 11.74 6.19
N GLY A 226 12.68 11.09 7.13
CA GLY A 226 11.23 11.22 7.29
C GLY A 226 10.81 12.46 8.10
N GLU A 227 9.56 12.90 7.95
CA GLU A 227 8.99 14.09 8.60
C GLU A 227 8.46 13.79 10.01
N GLY A 228 8.99 14.44 11.04
CA GLY A 228 8.52 14.25 12.42
C GLY A 228 9.16 13.02 13.10
N ALA A 229 8.61 12.61 14.24
CA ALA A 229 9.23 11.60 15.10
C ALA A 229 9.51 10.29 14.37
N LYS A 230 10.69 9.70 14.61
CA LYS A 230 11.06 8.42 14.05
C LYS A 230 10.11 7.33 14.56
N PRO A 231 9.50 6.52 13.68
CA PRO A 231 8.61 5.46 14.11
C PRO A 231 9.39 4.37 14.86
N GLN A 232 8.74 3.72 15.82
CA GLN A 232 9.32 2.55 16.49
C GLN A 232 9.48 1.38 15.51
N PHE A 233 8.49 1.18 14.64
CA PHE A 233 8.47 0.15 13.61
C PHE A 233 8.16 0.77 12.25
N SER A 234 8.92 0.37 11.22
CA SER A 234 8.61 0.72 9.83
C SER A 234 7.53 -0.20 9.25
N ILE A 235 7.46 -1.44 9.72
CA ILE A 235 6.38 -2.39 9.44
C ILE A 235 6.02 -3.08 10.74
N ASP A 236 4.74 -3.11 11.06
CA ASP A 236 4.19 -3.81 12.21
C ASP A 236 2.97 -4.65 11.81
N THR A 237 3.14 -5.97 11.78
CA THR A 237 2.06 -6.93 11.55
C THR A 237 1.48 -7.42 12.87
N SER A 238 0.16 -7.50 12.96
CA SER A 238 -0.55 -8.17 14.05
C SER A 238 -0.49 -9.70 13.90
N ASP A 239 -0.98 -10.42 14.92
CA ASP A 239 -1.03 -11.88 14.91
C ASP A 239 -2.03 -12.44 13.86
N LEU A 240 -2.97 -11.61 13.38
CA LEU A 240 -3.93 -11.95 12.32
C LEU A 240 -3.48 -11.48 10.94
N GLY A 241 -2.35 -10.77 10.84
CA GLY A 241 -1.82 -10.30 9.56
C GLY A 241 -0.76 -11.23 9.02
N GLY A 242 -0.74 -11.43 7.70
CA GLY A 242 0.32 -12.14 6.99
C GLY A 242 0.52 -11.60 5.57
N ILE A 243 1.65 -11.97 4.96
CA ILE A 243 1.95 -11.66 3.56
C ILE A 243 2.18 -12.98 2.84
N TYR A 244 1.30 -13.29 1.89
CA TYR A 244 1.31 -14.52 1.13
C TYR A 244 1.42 -14.16 -0.35
N ALA A 245 2.55 -14.49 -0.96
CA ALA A 245 2.76 -14.19 -2.35
C ALA A 245 3.61 -15.24 -3.06
N ASN A 246 3.61 -15.19 -4.38
CA ASN A 246 4.58 -15.94 -5.16
C ASN A 246 5.99 -15.38 -4.94
N ARG A 247 6.13 -14.05 -4.90
CA ARG A 247 7.39 -13.35 -4.67
C ARG A 247 7.19 -12.16 -3.72
N ILE A 248 7.96 -12.13 -2.64
CA ILE A 248 7.95 -11.06 -1.63
C ILE A 248 9.29 -10.34 -1.65
N MET A 249 9.26 -9.02 -1.80
CA MET A 249 10.41 -8.13 -1.59
C MET A 249 10.05 -7.06 -0.56
N ILE A 250 10.76 -7.01 0.56
CA ILE A 250 10.60 -6.00 1.59
C ILE A 250 11.89 -5.20 1.67
N LYS A 251 11.81 -3.89 1.53
CA LYS A 251 12.94 -2.97 1.67
C LYS A 251 12.65 -1.92 2.72
N ILE A 252 13.57 -1.74 3.66
CA ILE A 252 13.48 -0.78 4.75
C ILE A 252 14.61 0.21 4.63
N THR A 253 14.26 1.49 4.72
CA THR A 253 15.19 2.63 4.53
C THR A 253 15.31 3.51 5.76
N GLU A 254 14.37 3.41 6.72
CA GLU A 254 14.37 4.24 7.92
C GLU A 254 15.37 3.70 8.95
N LYS A 255 16.44 4.46 9.18
CA LYS A 255 17.53 4.02 10.06
C LYS A 255 17.09 3.86 11.51
N GLY A 256 17.28 2.66 12.04
CA GLY A 256 17.03 2.31 13.42
C GLY A 256 15.54 2.30 13.79
N SER A 257 14.67 2.08 12.82
CA SER A 257 13.31 1.58 13.06
C SER A 257 13.34 0.05 13.12
N GLY A 258 12.47 -0.54 13.92
CA GLY A 258 12.28 -1.99 13.94
C GLY A 258 11.39 -2.47 12.78
N VAL A 259 11.40 -3.78 12.57
CA VAL A 259 10.46 -4.47 11.67
C VAL A 259 9.85 -5.61 12.45
N ASN A 260 8.52 -5.63 12.58
CA ASN A 260 7.77 -6.71 13.21
C ASN A 260 6.85 -7.34 12.17
N LEU A 261 7.12 -8.61 11.85
CA LEU A 261 6.43 -9.41 10.85
C LEU A 261 5.87 -10.67 11.52
N ASN A 262 4.72 -11.13 11.05
CA ASN A 262 4.07 -12.33 11.55
C ASN A 262 4.29 -13.44 10.53
N ASP A 263 3.30 -13.71 9.68
CA ASP A 263 3.42 -14.69 8.61
C ASP A 263 4.00 -14.06 7.34
N LEU A 264 5.03 -14.70 6.80
CA LEU A 264 5.61 -14.42 5.49
C LEU A 264 5.76 -15.72 4.73
N ASP A 265 5.05 -15.82 3.61
CA ASP A 265 5.03 -16.99 2.75
C ASP A 265 5.26 -16.57 1.30
N GLY A 266 6.53 -16.54 0.90
CA GLY A 266 6.94 -16.22 -0.46
C GLY A 266 7.25 -17.49 -1.24
N LYS A 267 6.27 -18.07 -1.96
CA LYS A 267 6.37 -19.40 -2.58
C LYS A 267 7.68 -19.57 -3.36
N ASN A 268 7.95 -18.71 -4.33
CA ASN A 268 9.15 -18.77 -5.17
C ASN A 268 10.25 -17.77 -4.79
N GLN A 269 9.95 -16.74 -3.99
CA GLN A 269 10.98 -15.81 -3.55
C GLN A 269 10.54 -15.06 -2.29
N LEU A 270 11.47 -14.91 -1.36
CA LEU A 270 11.33 -14.00 -0.25
C LEU A 270 12.65 -13.27 -0.03
N ILE A 271 12.63 -11.94 -0.10
CA ILE A 271 13.78 -11.08 0.12
C ILE A 271 13.41 -9.99 1.13
N ILE A 272 14.21 -9.85 2.19
CA ILE A 272 14.10 -8.76 3.16
C ILE A 272 15.42 -7.98 3.17
N GLN A 273 15.39 -6.70 2.81
CA GLN A 273 16.51 -5.77 2.87
C GLN A 273 16.24 -4.72 3.95
N ALA A 274 16.83 -4.92 5.12
CA ALA A 274 16.64 -4.10 6.32
C ALA A 274 17.99 -3.69 6.93
N ILE A 275 18.97 -3.39 6.08
CA ILE A 275 20.37 -3.11 6.47
C ILE A 275 20.45 -1.96 7.48
N ASP A 276 19.61 -0.94 7.34
CA ASP A 276 19.59 0.23 8.23
C ASP A 276 18.65 0.07 9.43
N SER A 277 17.89 -1.03 9.54
CA SER A 277 16.94 -1.26 10.63
C SER A 277 17.61 -1.78 11.91
N ASN A 278 17.00 -1.52 13.07
CA ASN A 278 17.54 -1.99 14.35
C ASN A 278 17.47 -3.51 14.51
N PHE A 279 16.37 -4.12 14.06
CA PHE A 279 16.12 -5.56 14.10
C PHE A 279 14.95 -5.92 13.18
N VAL A 280 14.94 -7.17 12.71
CA VAL A 280 13.78 -7.79 12.07
C VAL A 280 13.26 -8.89 12.99
N ASN A 281 12.02 -8.77 13.46
CA ASN A 281 11.34 -9.80 14.25
C ASN A 281 10.28 -10.49 13.39
N ILE A 282 10.33 -11.80 13.32
CA ILE A 282 9.39 -12.64 12.56
C ILE A 282 8.77 -13.63 13.55
N LYS A 283 7.49 -13.48 13.84
CA LYS A 283 6.79 -14.29 14.86
C LYS A 283 6.24 -15.59 14.29
N GLY A 284 5.74 -15.55 13.07
CA GLY A 284 4.92 -16.60 12.48
C GLY A 284 5.66 -17.48 11.49
N LEU A 285 4.93 -17.87 10.44
CA LEU A 285 5.45 -18.58 9.29
C LEU A 285 6.54 -17.75 8.59
N PHE A 286 7.64 -18.40 8.20
CA PHE A 286 8.72 -17.75 7.47
C PHE A 286 9.26 -18.69 6.38
N ARG A 287 8.55 -18.73 5.25
CA ARG A 287 8.71 -19.76 4.21
C ARG A 287 9.03 -19.18 2.83
N SER A 288 9.88 -19.88 2.09
CA SER A 288 10.06 -19.73 0.65
C SER A 288 10.75 -20.97 0.08
N ASP A 289 10.36 -21.38 -1.14
CA ASP A 289 10.91 -22.57 -1.82
C ASP A 289 12.22 -22.30 -2.55
N MET A 290 12.61 -21.02 -2.73
CA MET A 290 13.97 -20.47 -3.00
C MET A 290 13.95 -19.38 -4.10
N PRO A 291 14.62 -18.22 -3.91
CA PRO A 291 15.52 -17.92 -2.80
C PRO A 291 14.82 -17.26 -1.58
N LYS A 292 15.33 -17.59 -0.39
CA LYS A 292 14.99 -16.92 0.89
C LYS A 292 16.19 -16.10 1.38
N ILE A 293 16.16 -14.78 1.20
CA ILE A 293 17.26 -13.86 1.51
C ILE A 293 16.82 -12.88 2.58
N ILE A 294 17.67 -12.68 3.59
CA ILE A 294 17.52 -11.61 4.57
C ILE A 294 18.86 -10.89 4.73
N GLU A 295 18.84 -9.59 4.46
CA GLU A 295 19.94 -8.64 4.60
C GLU A 295 19.60 -7.70 5.75
N ALA A 296 20.07 -8.02 6.95
CA ALA A 296 19.85 -7.23 8.18
C ALA A 296 21.05 -7.42 9.11
N SER A 297 21.27 -6.52 10.07
CA SER A 297 22.33 -6.74 11.08
C SER A 297 22.01 -7.91 12.03
N GLN A 298 20.73 -8.14 12.30
CA GLN A 298 20.22 -9.23 13.12
C GLN A 298 18.73 -9.47 12.81
N TYR A 299 18.27 -10.71 12.95
CA TYR A 299 16.85 -11.00 12.97
C TYR A 299 16.49 -11.99 14.09
N ILE A 300 15.22 -12.01 14.46
CA ILE A 300 14.63 -12.94 15.42
C ILE A 300 13.53 -13.70 14.70
N HIS A 301 13.56 -15.03 14.74
CA HIS A 301 12.47 -15.86 14.24
C HIS A 301 11.96 -16.76 15.37
N LYS A 302 10.67 -16.63 15.71
CA LYS A 302 10.05 -17.40 16.81
C LYS A 302 10.84 -17.34 18.13
N GLY A 303 11.38 -16.17 18.46
CA GLY A 303 12.16 -15.93 19.67
C GLY A 303 13.62 -16.39 19.61
N ILE A 304 14.06 -17.05 18.52
CA ILE A 304 15.45 -17.43 18.30
C ILE A 304 16.15 -16.31 17.55
N LYS A 305 17.29 -15.86 18.09
CA LYS A 305 18.07 -14.77 17.50
C LYS A 305 19.07 -15.32 16.49
N HIS A 306 19.16 -14.67 15.35
CA HIS A 306 20.10 -14.99 14.29
C HIS A 306 20.98 -13.77 13.99
N LYS A 307 22.27 -14.01 13.74
CA LYS A 307 23.26 -13.00 13.32
C LYS A 307 24.02 -13.47 12.10
N TRP A 308 24.34 -12.53 11.21
CA TRP A 308 25.22 -12.80 10.08
C TRP A 308 26.68 -12.86 10.53
N THR A 309 27.43 -13.80 9.97
CA THR A 309 28.88 -13.93 10.09
C THR A 309 29.48 -14.14 8.70
N GLU A 310 30.65 -13.56 8.43
CA GLU A 310 31.33 -13.73 7.14
C GLU A 310 31.70 -15.20 6.86
N ASP A 311 32.07 -15.94 7.91
CA ASP A 311 32.55 -17.33 7.79
C ASP A 311 31.41 -18.36 7.64
N ASN A 312 30.27 -18.14 8.29
CA ASN A 312 29.21 -19.17 8.43
C ASN A 312 27.83 -18.69 7.97
N GLY A 313 27.71 -17.46 7.43
CA GLY A 313 26.42 -16.86 7.10
C GLY A 313 25.56 -16.63 8.36
N TRP A 314 24.25 -16.87 8.26
CA TRP A 314 23.32 -16.73 9.38
C TRP A 314 23.49 -17.85 10.41
N ILE A 315 23.94 -17.50 11.61
CA ILE A 315 24.06 -18.42 12.75
C ILE A 315 23.03 -18.09 13.83
N GLU A 316 22.53 -19.12 14.51
CA GLU A 316 21.77 -18.96 15.74
C GLU A 316 22.70 -18.46 16.85
N VAL A 317 22.25 -17.46 17.60
CA VAL A 317 22.94 -16.97 18.79
C VAL A 317 21.99 -17.09 19.97
N GLY A 318 22.46 -17.66 21.07
CA GLY A 318 21.71 -17.69 22.32
C GLY A 318 21.27 -16.28 22.74
N LEU A 319 20.14 -16.20 23.45
CA LEU A 319 19.58 -14.94 23.95
C LEU A 319 20.57 -14.18 24.85
#